data_AF-A0A932S9D7-F1
#
_entry.id   AF-A0A932S9D7-F1
#
_cell.length_a   1.000
_cell.length_b   1.000
_cell.length_c   1.000
_cell.angle_alpha   90.00
_cell.angle_beta   90.00
_cell.angle_gamma   90.00
#
_symmetry.space_group_name_H-M   'P 1'
#
loop_
_entity.id
_entity.type
_entity.pdbx_description
1 polymer ?
#
loop_
_entity_poly.entity_id
_entity_poly.type
_entity_poly.pdbx_seq_one_letter_code
_entity_poly.pdbx_strand_id
1 'polypeptide(L)'
;MTSGVERAEAIDVPDYHAAVEMFFERGWTDGLAIVPPTEAKVEEMVRYSGRDALETLGAVPPFGGLATIEKLAVNAVMAGCKPEYFPVVIAAVDAMLDPSFNLNGVQTTTHGGEPLLIVNGPVIKQLGFMYGDGVFGSGSRANGTVGRAVQLILWNLGQNPPGEVDKACMDHPGNWSFCIAEDEDGSPWEPLHVERGLPREVSAVTVFHCEAPHSIGGAPVPDGLEELLRPIAATMGALGNNNVRHFGETLLVLNPLQAALFYREGWSKRDVKQAVWARARNKAKQFSRSAFSKGIEEQVRKHAPWINFDDPEQDVPITLSPDDIHIVVAGGRSYFAACCPGWGYYGGNAITREVRIPKS
;
A
#
# COMPACT_ATOMS: atom_id res chain seq x y z
N MET A 1 14.65 25.28 18.84
CA MET A 1 14.28 24.76 20.17
C MET A 1 13.91 23.31 19.96
N THR A 2 14.66 22.37 20.52
CA THR A 2 14.23 20.96 20.56
C THR A 2 13.03 20.90 21.48
N SER A 3 11.81 20.98 20.93
CA SER A 3 10.61 20.58 21.67
C SER A 3 10.85 19.16 22.13
N GLY A 4 10.71 18.91 23.44
CA GLY A 4 10.83 17.56 23.98
C GLY A 4 9.83 16.63 23.29
N VAL A 5 10.11 15.33 23.34
CA VAL A 5 9.10 14.34 22.95
C VAL A 5 8.00 14.37 24.01
N GLU A 6 6.86 14.97 23.67
CA GLU A 6 5.71 15.12 24.57
C GLU A 6 4.67 14.02 24.32
N ARG A 7 4.02 13.62 25.42
CA ARG A 7 2.85 12.75 25.43
C ARG A 7 1.67 13.37 24.70
N ALA A 8 0.66 12.55 24.38
CA ALA A 8 -0.61 13.06 23.89
C ALA A 8 -1.34 13.85 24.99
N GLU A 9 -2.12 14.86 24.60
CA GLU A 9 -2.97 15.62 25.54
C GLU A 9 -4.16 14.75 25.99
N ALA A 10 -4.43 14.74 27.30
CA ALA A 10 -5.63 14.13 27.87
C ALA A 10 -6.71 15.20 28.06
N ILE A 11 -7.94 14.89 27.63
CA ILE A 11 -9.08 15.82 27.68
C ILE A 11 -10.27 15.11 28.32
N ASP A 12 -10.78 15.67 29.41
CA ASP A 12 -12.00 15.19 30.06
C ASP A 12 -13.24 15.59 29.27
N VAL A 13 -14.12 14.63 29.02
CA VAL A 13 -15.41 14.79 28.35
C VAL A 13 -16.49 14.06 29.14
N PRO A 14 -17.76 14.53 29.10
CA PRO A 14 -18.80 14.00 29.97
C PRO A 14 -19.18 12.54 29.68
N ASP A 15 -19.08 12.11 28.42
CA ASP A 15 -19.40 10.75 28.00
C ASP A 15 -18.75 10.37 26.65
N TYR A 16 -19.01 9.13 26.21
CA TYR A 16 -18.54 8.59 24.94
C TYR A 16 -19.00 9.40 23.72
N HIS A 17 -20.25 9.86 23.71
CA HIS A 17 -20.80 10.58 22.56
C HIS A 17 -20.16 11.94 22.43
N ALA A 18 -19.97 12.65 23.55
CA ALA A 18 -19.25 13.91 23.59
C ALA A 18 -17.79 13.75 23.12
N ALA A 19 -17.15 12.62 23.45
CA ALA A 19 -15.82 12.30 22.91
C ALA A 19 -15.84 12.21 21.38
N VAL A 20 -16.80 11.47 20.81
CA VAL A 20 -16.90 11.30 19.35
C VAL A 20 -17.19 12.63 18.65
N GLU A 21 -18.16 13.41 19.13
CA GLU A 21 -18.48 14.72 18.53
C GLU A 21 -17.31 15.70 18.63
N MET A 22 -16.57 15.72 19.74
CA MET A 22 -15.38 16.56 19.88
C MET A 22 -14.31 16.22 18.83
N PHE A 23 -14.11 14.94 18.49
CA PHE A 23 -13.15 14.54 17.47
C PHE A 23 -13.58 14.97 16.06
N PHE A 24 -14.89 14.98 15.77
CA PHE A 24 -15.42 15.58 14.55
C PHE A 24 -15.21 17.10 14.52
N GLU A 25 -15.59 17.81 15.59
CA GLU A 25 -15.48 19.27 15.70
C GLU A 25 -14.04 19.77 15.57
N ARG A 26 -13.06 19.01 16.09
CA ARG A 26 -11.64 19.33 16.00
C ARG A 26 -10.96 18.85 14.71
N GLY A 27 -11.69 18.14 13.84
CA GLY A 27 -11.12 17.58 12.62
C GLY A 27 -10.08 16.49 12.87
N TRP A 28 -10.16 15.77 13.99
CA TRP A 28 -9.22 14.69 14.38
C TRP A 28 -9.65 13.32 13.86
N THR A 29 -10.63 13.29 12.97
CA THR A 29 -11.13 12.06 12.37
C THR A 29 -11.32 12.21 10.87
N ASP A 30 -11.24 11.08 10.18
CA ASP A 30 -11.31 10.87 8.73
C ASP A 30 -12.75 10.91 8.19
N GLY A 31 -13.65 11.59 8.90
CA GLY A 31 -15.09 11.62 8.59
C GLY A 31 -15.88 10.38 9.07
N LEU A 32 -15.22 9.41 9.72
CA LEU A 32 -15.88 8.26 10.35
C LEU A 32 -15.84 8.37 11.88
N ALA A 33 -16.78 7.71 12.57
CA ALA A 33 -16.74 7.67 14.03
C ALA A 33 -15.49 6.93 14.54
N ILE A 34 -14.99 7.32 15.70
CA ILE A 34 -13.82 6.71 16.35
C ILE A 34 -14.21 5.91 17.59
N VAL A 35 -13.32 5.01 18.01
CA VAL A 35 -13.32 4.51 19.39
C VAL A 35 -12.49 5.49 20.24
N PRO A 36 -13.08 6.15 21.25
CA PRO A 36 -12.36 7.12 22.08
C PRO A 36 -11.08 6.52 22.65
N PRO A 37 -9.91 7.15 22.39
CA PRO A 37 -8.60 6.67 22.84
C PRO A 37 -8.36 7.03 24.31
N THR A 38 -9.15 6.44 25.20
CA THR A 38 -8.98 6.59 26.66
C THR A 38 -7.59 6.14 27.09
N GLU A 39 -7.00 6.78 28.11
CA GLU A 39 -5.67 6.46 28.64
C GLU A 39 -5.46 4.94 28.84
N ALA A 40 -6.40 4.26 29.48
CA ALA A 40 -6.31 2.82 29.72
C ALA A 40 -6.15 1.96 28.45
N LYS A 41 -6.85 2.32 27.35
CA LYS A 41 -6.74 1.62 26.06
C LYS A 41 -5.43 1.92 25.36
N VAL A 42 -4.95 3.16 25.45
CA VAL A 42 -3.65 3.57 24.89
C VAL A 42 -2.52 2.86 25.65
N GLU A 43 -2.58 2.82 26.98
CA GLU A 43 -1.61 2.10 27.80
C GLU A 43 -1.60 0.60 27.53
N GLU A 44 -2.76 -0.03 27.32
CA GLU A 44 -2.85 -1.44 26.93
C GLU A 44 -2.12 -1.70 25.59
N MET A 45 -2.37 -0.84 24.61
CA MET A 45 -1.74 -0.89 23.28
C MET A 45 -0.22 -0.72 23.35
N VAL A 46 0.25 0.29 24.09
CA VAL A 46 1.69 0.54 24.32
C VAL A 46 2.33 -0.64 25.05
N ARG A 47 1.70 -1.13 26.13
CA ARG A 47 2.19 -2.28 26.90
C ARG A 47 2.31 -3.52 26.03
N TYR A 48 1.30 -3.81 25.20
CA TYR A 48 1.33 -4.95 24.29
C TYR A 48 2.51 -4.84 23.31
N SER A 49 2.83 -3.65 22.80
CA SER A 49 3.96 -3.49 21.87
C SER A 49 5.33 -3.85 22.46
N GLY A 50 5.47 -3.83 23.79
CA GLY A 50 6.75 -4.03 24.48
C GLY A 50 7.77 -2.91 24.27
N ARG A 51 7.35 -1.76 23.73
CA ARG A 51 8.19 -0.59 23.43
C ARG A 51 7.93 0.56 24.41
N ASP A 52 8.89 1.48 24.48
CA ASP A 52 8.74 2.69 25.29
C ASP A 52 7.74 3.66 24.64
N ALA A 53 6.86 4.25 25.45
CA ALA A 53 5.79 5.13 24.98
C ALA A 53 6.31 6.36 24.19
N LEU A 54 7.49 6.87 24.57
CA LEU A 54 8.12 8.04 23.98
C LEU A 54 9.15 7.69 22.89
N GLU A 55 9.40 6.40 22.65
CA GLU A 55 10.19 5.97 21.51
C GLU A 55 9.53 6.47 20.22
N THR A 56 10.33 7.08 19.34
CA THR A 56 9.86 7.69 18.09
C THR A 56 10.41 6.97 16.88
N LEU A 57 9.56 6.78 15.87
CA LEU A 57 9.98 6.30 14.54
C LEU A 57 10.51 7.43 13.65
N GLY A 58 10.20 8.69 13.98
CA GLY A 58 10.54 9.85 13.17
C GLY A 58 9.40 10.86 13.08
N ALA A 59 9.58 11.88 12.26
CA ALA A 59 8.56 12.87 11.97
C ALA A 59 7.73 12.42 10.76
N VAL A 60 6.41 12.42 10.89
CA VAL A 60 5.47 12.14 9.81
C VAL A 60 5.30 13.43 8.98
N PRO A 61 5.81 13.50 7.74
CA PRO A 61 5.58 14.66 6.88
C PRO A 61 4.10 14.77 6.52
N PRO A 62 3.66 15.88 5.90
CA PRO A 62 4.41 17.11 5.66
C PRO A 62 4.56 17.99 6.91
N PHE A 63 3.62 17.93 7.85
CA PHE A 63 3.64 18.79 9.04
C PHE A 63 4.74 18.42 10.06
N GLY A 64 5.17 17.16 10.08
CA GLY A 64 6.30 16.71 10.89
C GLY A 64 5.91 16.30 12.32
N GLY A 65 4.67 15.86 12.55
CA GLY A 65 4.26 15.30 13.84
C GLY A 65 5.09 14.06 14.20
N LEU A 66 5.59 14.00 15.44
CA LEU A 66 6.43 12.88 15.88
C LEU A 66 5.61 11.59 16.04
N ALA A 67 5.98 10.54 15.32
CA ALA A 67 5.43 9.18 15.43
C ALA A 67 5.98 8.46 16.66
N THR A 68 5.57 8.89 17.85
CA THR A 68 5.86 8.16 19.10
C THR A 68 4.96 6.96 19.24
N ILE A 69 5.40 5.90 19.93
CA ILE A 69 4.58 4.69 20.16
C ILE A 69 3.25 5.04 20.81
N GLU A 70 3.22 5.97 21.77
CA GLU A 70 1.97 6.44 22.38
C GLU A 70 1.03 7.10 21.35
N LYS A 71 1.55 7.97 20.46
CA LYS A 71 0.73 8.65 19.44
C LYS A 71 0.25 7.69 18.36
N LEU A 72 1.05 6.69 17.99
CA LEU A 72 0.60 5.61 17.12
C LEU A 72 -0.50 4.78 17.79
N ALA A 73 -0.36 4.50 19.09
CA ALA A 73 -1.36 3.77 19.87
C ALA A 73 -2.69 4.52 19.96
N VAL A 74 -2.67 5.84 20.17
CA VAL A 74 -3.88 6.69 20.15
C VAL A 74 -4.66 6.49 18.84
N ASN A 75 -3.99 6.63 17.70
CA ASN A 75 -4.63 6.47 16.39
C ASN A 75 -5.08 5.01 16.12
N ALA A 76 -4.31 4.03 16.56
CA ALA A 76 -4.70 2.63 16.47
C ALA A 76 -5.96 2.32 17.30
N VAL A 77 -6.08 2.88 18.51
CA VAL A 77 -7.30 2.77 19.31
C VAL A 77 -8.46 3.45 18.60
N MET A 78 -8.29 4.67 18.08
CA MET A 78 -9.32 5.39 17.32
C MET A 78 -9.89 4.56 16.16
N ALA A 79 -9.01 3.88 15.42
CA ALA A 79 -9.39 2.98 14.33
C ALA A 79 -10.11 1.70 14.77
N GLY A 80 -10.09 1.37 16.07
CA GLY A 80 -10.67 0.15 16.63
C GLY A 80 -9.74 -1.08 16.57
N CYS A 81 -8.43 -0.87 16.42
CA CYS A 81 -7.43 -1.95 16.49
C CYS A 81 -7.52 -2.69 17.83
N LYS A 82 -7.22 -3.99 17.81
CA LYS A 82 -6.86 -4.70 19.02
C LYS A 82 -5.37 -4.51 19.31
N PRO A 83 -4.90 -4.66 20.57
CA PRO A 83 -3.48 -4.61 20.91
C PRO A 83 -2.60 -5.50 20.02
N GLU A 84 -3.10 -6.69 19.68
CA GLU A 84 -2.36 -7.67 18.86
C GLU A 84 -2.08 -7.20 17.43
N TYR A 85 -2.85 -6.23 16.91
CA TYR A 85 -2.67 -5.67 15.57
C TYR A 85 -1.63 -4.56 15.53
N PHE A 86 -1.33 -3.96 16.68
CA PHE A 86 -0.50 -2.76 16.76
C PHE A 86 0.94 -2.93 16.27
N PRO A 87 1.62 -4.07 16.46
CA PRO A 87 2.94 -4.28 15.86
C PRO A 87 2.95 -4.16 14.33
N VAL A 88 1.85 -4.51 13.65
CA VAL A 88 1.71 -4.35 12.19
C VAL A 88 1.63 -2.87 11.82
N VAL A 89 0.87 -2.07 12.58
CA VAL A 89 0.76 -0.61 12.39
C VAL A 89 2.13 0.05 12.59
N ILE A 90 2.86 -0.32 13.64
CA ILE A 90 4.21 0.19 13.91
C ILE A 90 5.15 -0.10 12.72
N ALA A 91 5.19 -1.35 12.26
CA ALA A 91 6.06 -1.76 11.16
C ALA A 91 5.70 -1.06 9.84
N ALA A 92 4.41 -0.82 9.61
CA ALA A 92 3.95 -0.07 8.44
C ALA A 92 4.40 1.39 8.46
N VAL A 93 4.25 2.08 9.59
CA VAL A 93 4.71 3.48 9.74
C VAL A 93 6.23 3.56 9.59
N ASP A 94 6.98 2.62 10.18
CA ASP A 94 8.44 2.53 9.98
C ASP A 94 8.81 2.36 8.49
N ALA A 95 8.06 1.53 7.76
CA ALA A 95 8.26 1.33 6.33
C ALA A 95 7.98 2.60 5.51
N MET A 96 6.91 3.34 5.84
CA MET A 96 6.57 4.59 5.13
C MET A 96 7.53 5.74 5.41
N LEU A 97 8.25 5.72 6.54
CA LEU A 97 9.29 6.71 6.85
C LEU A 97 10.63 6.45 6.16
N ASP A 98 10.74 5.35 5.39
CA ASP A 98 11.88 5.13 4.51
C ASP A 98 11.96 6.23 3.44
N PRO A 99 13.13 6.87 3.23
CA PRO A 99 13.26 7.93 2.23
C PRO A 99 12.82 7.52 0.82
N SER A 100 12.97 6.24 0.46
CA SER A 100 12.58 5.72 -0.86
C SER A 100 11.06 5.60 -1.04
N PHE A 101 10.28 5.59 0.04
CA PHE A 101 8.82 5.69 -0.01
C PHE A 101 8.36 7.12 -0.36
N ASN A 102 9.16 8.14 -0.03
CA ASN A 102 8.84 9.55 -0.25
C ASN A 102 7.46 9.96 0.31
N LEU A 103 7.22 9.70 1.60
CA LEU A 103 5.93 9.95 2.25
C LEU A 103 5.43 11.40 2.15
N ASN A 104 6.35 12.38 2.08
CA ASN A 104 5.98 13.77 1.86
C ASN A 104 5.33 13.99 0.48
N GLY A 105 5.93 13.39 -0.56
CA GLY A 105 5.39 13.44 -1.92
C GLY A 105 4.07 12.68 -2.05
N VAL A 106 4.01 11.49 -1.46
CA VAL A 106 2.80 10.63 -1.40
C VAL A 106 1.61 11.40 -0.82
N GLN A 107 1.76 12.07 0.33
CA GLN A 107 0.63 12.76 0.98
C GLN A 107 0.23 14.09 0.32
N THR A 108 1.12 14.72 -0.44
CA THR A 108 0.86 16.04 -1.05
C THR A 108 0.61 15.96 -2.56
N THR A 109 0.46 14.74 -3.08
CA THR A 109 0.28 14.52 -4.51
C THR A 109 -1.13 14.91 -4.97
N THR A 110 -1.26 15.22 -6.27
CA THR A 110 -2.56 15.39 -6.92
C THR A 110 -3.13 14.08 -7.48
N HIS A 111 -2.36 13.00 -7.45
CA HIS A 111 -2.75 11.67 -7.92
C HIS A 111 -3.59 10.93 -6.88
N GLY A 112 -4.56 10.12 -7.31
CA GLY A 112 -5.46 9.37 -6.43
C GLY A 112 -4.91 8.02 -6.02
N GLY A 113 -3.73 8.00 -5.40
CA GLY A 113 -3.13 6.79 -4.85
C GLY A 113 -3.15 6.81 -3.33
N GLU A 114 -3.10 5.64 -2.70
CA GLU A 114 -3.07 5.50 -1.24
C GLU A 114 -2.05 4.45 -0.80
N PRO A 115 -1.43 4.57 0.39
CA PRO A 115 -0.56 3.53 0.95
C PRO A 115 -1.31 2.22 1.19
N LEU A 116 -1.13 1.23 0.30
CA LEU A 116 -1.59 -0.14 0.47
C LEU A 116 -0.66 -0.89 1.42
N LEU A 117 -1.24 -1.55 2.40
CA LEU A 117 -0.56 -2.47 3.31
C LEU A 117 -0.76 -3.91 2.84
N ILE A 118 0.32 -4.64 2.60
CA ILE A 118 0.32 -6.05 2.21
C ILE A 118 0.95 -6.84 3.34
N VAL A 119 0.13 -7.57 4.08
CA VAL A 119 0.55 -8.36 5.25
C VAL A 119 0.95 -9.76 4.82
N ASN A 120 2.06 -10.22 5.39
CA ASN A 120 2.72 -11.49 5.08
C ASN A 120 3.07 -12.27 6.35
N GLY A 121 3.22 -13.59 6.18
CA GLY A 121 3.73 -14.53 7.17
C GLY A 121 2.72 -14.99 8.22
N PRO A 122 3.19 -15.64 9.30
CA PRO A 122 2.35 -16.28 10.31
C PRO A 122 1.26 -15.40 10.92
N VAL A 123 1.50 -14.07 11.00
CA VAL A 123 0.58 -13.10 11.58
C VAL A 123 -0.80 -13.11 10.91
N ILE A 124 -0.86 -13.48 9.62
CA ILE A 124 -2.10 -13.53 8.86
C ILE A 124 -3.12 -14.43 9.56
N LYS A 125 -2.73 -15.68 9.85
CA LYS A 125 -3.61 -16.65 10.51
C LYS A 125 -3.76 -16.38 12.00
N GLN A 126 -2.70 -15.91 12.65
CA GLN A 126 -2.72 -15.61 14.10
C GLN A 126 -3.68 -14.48 14.45
N LEU A 127 -3.77 -13.44 13.60
CA LEU A 127 -4.55 -12.23 13.85
C LEU A 127 -5.86 -12.18 13.07
N GLY A 128 -6.06 -13.11 12.15
CA GLY A 128 -7.27 -13.22 11.32
C GLY A 128 -7.33 -12.18 10.21
N PHE A 129 -6.20 -11.90 9.54
CA PHE A 129 -6.21 -11.13 8.30
C PHE A 129 -6.87 -11.92 7.18
N MET A 130 -7.66 -11.22 6.38
CA MET A 130 -8.33 -11.76 5.21
C MET A 130 -7.45 -11.59 3.97
N TYR A 131 -7.29 -12.68 3.24
CA TYR A 131 -6.54 -12.78 1.99
C TYR A 131 -7.37 -13.37 0.84
N GLY A 132 -8.61 -13.82 1.12
CA GLY A 132 -9.49 -14.54 0.18
C GLY A 132 -10.53 -13.65 -0.50
N ASP A 133 -11.75 -14.17 -0.69
CA ASP A 133 -12.85 -13.48 -1.37
C ASP A 133 -13.06 -12.05 -0.86
N GLY A 134 -13.17 -11.09 -1.80
CA GLY A 134 -13.35 -9.68 -1.46
C GLY A 134 -12.14 -9.02 -0.80
N VAL A 135 -10.90 -9.48 -1.08
CA VAL A 135 -9.65 -9.05 -0.40
C VAL A 135 -9.46 -7.53 -0.25
N PHE A 136 -9.90 -6.72 -1.21
CA PHE A 136 -9.81 -5.25 -1.15
C PHE A 136 -11.02 -4.57 -0.48
N GLY A 137 -11.97 -5.36 0.02
CA GLY A 137 -13.25 -4.92 0.54
C GLY A 137 -13.37 -5.10 2.06
N SER A 138 -14.62 -5.18 2.51
CA SER A 138 -14.96 -5.29 3.93
C SER A 138 -15.01 -6.74 4.41
N GLY A 139 -15.07 -6.93 5.74
CA GLY A 139 -15.33 -8.24 6.35
C GLY A 139 -14.24 -8.71 7.32
N SER A 140 -13.08 -8.07 7.34
CA SER A 140 -12.01 -8.33 8.30
C SER A 140 -11.76 -7.14 9.21
N ARG A 141 -11.86 -7.36 10.53
CA ARG A 141 -11.48 -6.35 11.53
C ARG A 141 -9.98 -6.07 11.44
N ALA A 142 -9.14 -7.08 11.25
CA ALA A 142 -7.69 -6.89 11.18
C ALA A 142 -7.31 -5.96 10.02
N ASN A 143 -7.74 -6.29 8.80
CA ASN A 143 -7.50 -5.47 7.61
C ASN A 143 -8.09 -4.07 7.77
N GLY A 144 -9.39 -3.99 8.11
CA GLY A 144 -10.10 -2.72 8.18
C GLY A 144 -9.52 -1.76 9.22
N THR A 145 -9.20 -2.25 10.41
CA THR A 145 -8.72 -1.41 11.52
C THR A 145 -7.23 -1.07 11.38
N VAL A 146 -6.39 -1.98 10.86
CA VAL A 146 -4.97 -1.68 10.60
C VAL A 146 -4.81 -0.65 9.48
N GLY A 147 -5.53 -0.83 8.37
CA GLY A 147 -5.54 0.15 7.27
C GLY A 147 -6.00 1.53 7.75
N ARG A 148 -7.08 1.59 8.52
CA ARG A 148 -7.60 2.85 9.06
C ARG A 148 -6.68 3.47 10.11
N ALA A 149 -6.02 2.67 10.94
CA ALA A 149 -5.06 3.17 11.92
C ALA A 149 -3.93 3.94 11.24
N VAL A 150 -3.38 3.36 10.17
CA VAL A 150 -2.35 4.01 9.35
C VAL A 150 -2.87 5.33 8.75
N GLN A 151 -4.08 5.34 8.20
CA GLN A 151 -4.63 6.57 7.62
C GLN A 151 -4.89 7.65 8.68
N LEU A 152 -5.40 7.30 9.86
CA LEU A 152 -5.53 8.24 10.98
C LEU A 152 -4.17 8.78 11.47
N ILE A 153 -3.11 7.96 11.43
CA ILE A 153 -1.74 8.41 11.76
C ILE A 153 -1.27 9.47 10.76
N LEU A 154 -1.44 9.22 9.46
CA LEU A 154 -1.11 10.18 8.41
C LEU A 154 -1.95 11.46 8.55
N TRP A 155 -3.25 11.32 8.82
CA TRP A 155 -4.16 12.42 9.08
C TRP A 155 -3.72 13.29 10.26
N ASN A 156 -3.54 12.71 11.45
CA ASN A 156 -3.34 13.45 12.69
C ASN A 156 -1.89 13.93 12.89
N LEU A 157 -0.89 13.15 12.46
CA LEU A 157 0.52 13.50 12.62
C LEU A 157 1.09 14.22 11.38
N GLY A 158 0.62 13.85 10.18
CA GLY A 158 0.95 14.54 8.93
C GLY A 158 0.15 15.82 8.71
N GLN A 159 -0.99 15.99 9.41
CA GLN A 159 -1.97 17.07 9.21
C GLN A 159 -2.42 17.12 7.75
N ASN A 160 -3.04 16.05 7.27
CA ASN A 160 -3.30 15.84 5.85
C ASN A 160 -4.78 15.96 5.39
N PRO A 161 -5.55 17.01 5.75
CA PRO A 161 -6.93 17.10 5.30
C PRO A 161 -7.02 17.40 3.78
N PRO A 162 -8.01 16.81 3.06
CA PRO A 162 -8.26 17.06 1.64
C PRO A 162 -8.45 18.54 1.30
N GLY A 163 -7.80 18.98 0.22
CA GLY A 163 -7.87 20.34 -0.30
C GLY A 163 -6.85 21.30 0.33
N GLU A 164 -6.41 21.05 1.56
CA GLU A 164 -5.40 21.87 2.24
C GLU A 164 -3.99 21.33 2.06
N VAL A 165 -3.77 20.06 2.42
CA VAL A 165 -2.47 19.42 2.36
C VAL A 165 -2.50 18.26 1.37
N ASP A 166 -3.50 17.39 1.48
CA ASP A 166 -3.79 16.40 0.46
C ASP A 166 -4.36 17.13 -0.77
N LYS A 167 -3.70 16.90 -1.92
CA LYS A 167 -4.02 17.55 -3.19
C LYS A 167 -4.66 16.60 -4.19
N ALA A 168 -4.94 15.36 -3.80
CA ALA A 168 -5.55 14.36 -4.67
C ALA A 168 -6.77 14.98 -5.34
N CYS A 169 -6.75 15.07 -6.67
CA CYS A 169 -7.86 15.68 -7.39
C CYS A 169 -9.08 14.77 -7.31
N MET A 170 -8.84 13.48 -7.51
CA MET A 170 -9.79 12.37 -7.42
C MET A 170 -9.14 11.32 -6.55
N ASP A 171 -9.84 10.87 -5.52
CA ASP A 171 -9.36 9.88 -4.57
C ASP A 171 -10.27 8.63 -4.59
N HIS A 172 -9.94 7.61 -3.80
CA HIS A 172 -10.67 6.36 -3.69
C HIS A 172 -10.91 5.94 -2.23
N PRO A 173 -11.89 5.05 -1.96
CA PRO A 173 -12.21 4.63 -0.60
C PRO A 173 -11.08 3.96 0.21
N GLY A 174 -9.93 3.68 -0.42
CA GLY A 174 -8.74 3.18 0.27
C GLY A 174 -8.13 4.21 1.23
N ASN A 175 -8.44 5.50 1.06
CA ASN A 175 -8.00 6.56 1.99
C ASN A 175 -8.65 6.41 3.39
N TRP A 176 -9.71 5.62 3.54
CA TRP A 176 -10.20 5.20 4.87
C TRP A 176 -9.52 3.94 5.40
N SER A 177 -9.20 2.98 4.53
CA SER A 177 -8.53 1.74 4.90
C SER A 177 -8.09 0.98 3.66
N PHE A 178 -6.78 0.72 3.54
CA PHE A 178 -6.22 -0.02 2.41
C PHE A 178 -5.21 -1.08 2.87
N CYS A 179 -5.72 -2.24 3.28
CA CYS A 179 -4.91 -3.32 3.83
C CYS A 179 -5.39 -4.70 3.37
N ILE A 180 -4.47 -5.48 2.82
CA ILE A 180 -4.69 -6.86 2.36
C ILE A 180 -3.68 -7.80 3.01
N ALA A 181 -3.94 -9.10 2.93
CA ALA A 181 -2.96 -10.13 3.21
C ALA A 181 -2.74 -11.00 1.96
N GLU A 182 -1.54 -11.55 1.81
CA GLU A 182 -1.22 -12.51 0.76
C GLU A 182 -1.73 -13.92 1.12
N ASP A 183 -2.31 -14.63 0.15
CA ASP A 183 -2.68 -16.04 0.27
C ASP A 183 -1.44 -16.93 0.10
N GLU A 184 -0.64 -17.04 1.16
CA GLU A 184 0.60 -17.83 1.14
C GLU A 184 0.34 -19.35 1.01
N ASP A 185 -0.84 -19.84 1.40
CA ASP A 185 -1.23 -21.25 1.27
C ASP A 185 -1.72 -21.56 -0.16
N GLY A 186 -2.43 -20.61 -0.79
CA GLY A 186 -2.95 -20.72 -2.14
C GLY A 186 -1.95 -20.34 -3.23
N SER A 187 -0.85 -19.66 -2.87
CA SER A 187 0.23 -19.30 -3.77
C SER A 187 1.14 -20.50 -4.07
N PRO A 188 1.43 -20.80 -5.34
CA PRO A 188 2.43 -21.79 -5.70
C PRO A 188 3.88 -21.27 -5.65
N TRP A 189 4.06 -19.98 -5.33
CA TRP A 189 5.37 -19.30 -5.33
C TRP A 189 5.72 -18.77 -3.94
N GLU A 190 6.98 -18.36 -3.77
CA GLU A 190 7.43 -17.65 -2.57
C GLU A 190 6.56 -16.42 -2.30
N PRO A 191 6.22 -16.13 -1.02
CA PRO A 191 5.53 -14.90 -0.64
C PRO A 191 6.36 -13.64 -0.90
N LEU A 192 5.69 -12.50 -1.00
CA LEU A 192 6.30 -11.20 -1.29
C LEU A 192 7.43 -10.85 -0.31
N HIS A 193 7.24 -11.06 1.00
CA HIS A 193 8.28 -10.76 1.98
C HIS A 193 9.57 -11.58 1.80
N VAL A 194 9.47 -12.81 1.30
CA VAL A 194 10.62 -13.69 1.03
C VAL A 194 11.37 -13.23 -0.22
N GLU A 195 10.64 -12.89 -1.29
CA GLU A 195 11.23 -12.23 -2.47
C GLU A 195 12.00 -10.96 -2.11
N ARG A 196 11.57 -10.30 -1.03
CA ARG A 196 12.14 -9.05 -0.52
C ARG A 196 13.19 -9.26 0.57
N GLY A 197 13.66 -10.49 0.74
CA GLY A 197 14.84 -10.81 1.54
C GLY A 197 14.58 -11.10 3.01
N LEU A 198 13.32 -11.22 3.44
CA LEU A 198 12.99 -11.66 4.80
C LEU A 198 12.84 -13.20 4.86
N PRO A 199 13.16 -13.83 6.00
CA PRO A 199 12.91 -15.26 6.18
C PRO A 199 11.42 -15.61 6.09
N ARG A 200 11.09 -16.80 5.60
CA ARG A 200 9.70 -17.29 5.48
C ARG A 200 8.97 -17.41 6.82
N GLU A 201 9.73 -17.60 7.90
CA GLU A 201 9.20 -17.83 9.23
C GLU A 201 8.80 -16.53 9.95
N VAL A 202 9.22 -15.37 9.45
CA VAL A 202 8.87 -14.09 10.06
C VAL A 202 7.58 -13.53 9.44
N SER A 203 6.91 -12.69 10.20
CA SER A 203 5.81 -11.90 9.66
C SER A 203 6.33 -10.57 9.15
N ALA A 204 5.67 -10.01 8.15
CA ALA A 204 6.09 -8.75 7.54
C ALA A 204 4.89 -7.94 7.06
N VAL A 205 5.14 -6.65 6.85
CA VAL A 205 4.24 -5.77 6.12
C VAL A 205 5.03 -5.08 5.03
N THR A 206 4.46 -5.05 3.83
CA THR A 206 4.94 -4.23 2.72
C THR A 206 3.98 -3.07 2.53
N VAL A 207 4.49 -1.84 2.52
CA VAL A 207 3.72 -0.64 2.16
C VAL A 207 4.02 -0.28 0.72
N PHE A 208 3.00 0.02 -0.09
CA PHE A 208 3.15 0.43 -1.48
C PHE A 208 2.08 1.46 -1.82
N HIS A 209 2.46 2.63 -2.35
CA HIS A 209 1.48 3.65 -2.70
C HIS A 209 0.95 3.42 -4.12
N CYS A 210 -0.35 3.19 -4.23
CA CYS A 210 -0.97 2.80 -5.50
C CYS A 210 -2.43 3.25 -5.61
N GLU A 211 -2.93 3.33 -6.84
CA GLU A 211 -4.33 3.58 -7.14
C GLU A 211 -5.24 2.46 -6.62
N ALA A 212 -6.56 2.74 -6.61
CA ALA A 212 -7.58 1.73 -6.40
C ALA A 212 -7.40 0.51 -7.34
N PRO A 213 -7.76 -0.70 -6.88
CA PRO A 213 -7.66 -1.90 -7.70
C PRO A 213 -8.60 -1.81 -8.91
N HIS A 214 -8.05 -1.94 -10.11
CA HIS A 214 -8.83 -2.16 -11.32
C HIS A 214 -9.02 -3.66 -11.54
N SER A 215 -10.27 -4.13 -11.55
CA SER A 215 -10.59 -5.54 -11.80
C SER A 215 -10.27 -5.93 -13.24
N ILE A 216 -9.47 -6.98 -13.42
CA ILE A 216 -9.11 -7.55 -14.72
C ILE A 216 -9.89 -8.84 -14.91
N GLY A 217 -10.73 -8.90 -15.94
CA GLY A 217 -11.40 -10.14 -16.35
C GLY A 217 -10.47 -11.04 -17.17
N GLY A 218 -10.35 -12.31 -16.78
CA GLY A 218 -9.60 -13.32 -17.52
C GLY A 218 -10.05 -14.73 -17.14
N ALA A 219 -10.96 -15.30 -17.92
CA ALA A 219 -11.38 -16.68 -17.77
C ALA A 219 -10.38 -17.63 -18.48
N PRO A 220 -10.06 -18.80 -17.90
CA PRO A 220 -9.32 -19.82 -18.64
C PRO A 220 -10.19 -20.34 -19.79
N VAL A 221 -9.66 -20.23 -21.01
CA VAL A 221 -10.24 -20.74 -22.25
C VAL A 221 -9.24 -21.69 -22.94
N PRO A 222 -9.64 -22.47 -23.96
CA PRO A 222 -8.82 -23.52 -24.55
C PRO A 222 -7.45 -23.08 -25.11
N ASP A 223 -7.25 -21.78 -25.36
CA ASP A 223 -6.07 -21.22 -26.06
C ASP A 223 -4.87 -20.91 -25.14
N GLY A 224 -4.86 -21.41 -23.89
CA GLY A 224 -3.69 -21.37 -23.00
C GLY A 224 -3.48 -20.04 -22.27
N LEU A 225 -2.27 -19.83 -21.72
CA LEU A 225 -1.94 -18.67 -20.85
C LEU A 225 -2.04 -17.30 -21.55
N GLU A 226 -2.03 -17.25 -22.88
CA GLU A 226 -2.11 -15.98 -23.63
C GLU A 226 -3.45 -15.26 -23.39
N GLU A 227 -4.53 -15.99 -23.20
CA GLU A 227 -5.85 -15.42 -22.89
C GLU A 227 -5.93 -14.82 -21.47
N LEU A 228 -5.01 -15.20 -20.57
CA LEU A 228 -4.82 -14.53 -19.28
C LEU A 228 -3.87 -13.33 -19.42
N LEU A 229 -2.76 -13.50 -20.14
CA LEU A 229 -1.73 -12.47 -20.28
C LEU A 229 -2.21 -11.25 -21.08
N ARG A 230 -3.03 -11.45 -22.12
CA ARG A 230 -3.52 -10.38 -22.98
C ARG A 230 -4.35 -9.33 -22.22
N PRO A 231 -5.43 -9.68 -21.47
CA PRO A 231 -6.18 -8.69 -20.71
C PRO A 231 -5.34 -8.07 -19.59
N ILE A 232 -4.46 -8.83 -18.92
CA ILE A 232 -3.55 -8.29 -17.89
C ILE A 232 -2.66 -7.21 -18.50
N ALA A 233 -1.95 -7.52 -19.58
CA ALA A 233 -1.03 -6.60 -20.22
C ALA A 233 -1.74 -5.38 -20.83
N ALA A 234 -2.92 -5.57 -21.42
CA ALA A 234 -3.72 -4.47 -21.96
C ALA A 234 -4.21 -3.52 -20.87
N THR A 235 -4.70 -4.03 -19.74
CA THR A 235 -5.17 -3.20 -18.62
C THR A 235 -4.00 -2.46 -17.97
N MET A 236 -2.91 -3.15 -17.64
CA MET A 236 -1.74 -2.51 -17.04
C MET A 236 -1.10 -1.50 -18.00
N GLY A 237 -1.17 -1.77 -19.32
CA GLY A 237 -0.72 -0.90 -20.41
C GLY A 237 -1.63 0.27 -20.75
N ALA A 238 -2.76 0.48 -20.09
CA ALA A 238 -3.71 1.52 -20.47
C ALA A 238 -3.10 2.93 -20.37
N LEU A 239 -3.25 3.77 -21.40
CA LEU A 239 -2.63 5.11 -21.49
C LEU A 239 -3.02 6.10 -20.37
N GLY A 240 -4.12 5.83 -19.66
CA GLY A 240 -4.57 6.61 -18.51
C GLY A 240 -3.83 6.31 -17.20
N ASN A 241 -2.95 5.31 -17.19
CA ASN A 241 -2.20 4.84 -16.03
C ASN A 241 -0.99 5.75 -15.73
N ASN A 242 -0.76 6.06 -14.45
CA ASN A 242 0.38 6.87 -14.01
C ASN A 242 1.75 6.20 -14.31
N ASN A 243 1.87 4.87 -14.23
CA ASN A 243 3.07 4.13 -14.65
C ASN A 243 3.40 4.33 -16.13
N VAL A 244 2.39 4.44 -17.02
CA VAL A 244 2.64 4.74 -18.43
C VAL A 244 3.23 6.15 -18.59
N ARG A 245 2.94 7.08 -17.68
CA ARG A 245 3.46 8.45 -17.78
C ARG A 245 4.75 8.68 -17.00
N HIS A 246 4.97 7.92 -15.94
CA HIS A 246 5.99 8.18 -14.92
C HIS A 246 6.80 6.94 -14.52
N PHE A 247 6.59 5.79 -15.15
CA PHE A 247 7.30 4.54 -14.82
C PHE A 247 7.09 4.14 -13.36
N GLY A 248 8.14 3.77 -12.62
CA GLY A 248 8.05 3.29 -11.25
C GLY A 248 7.46 1.88 -11.14
N GLU A 249 7.05 1.53 -9.93
CA GLU A 249 6.55 0.19 -9.59
C GLU A 249 5.04 0.07 -9.79
N THR A 250 4.54 -1.15 -9.99
CA THR A 250 3.11 -1.45 -10.13
C THR A 250 2.77 -2.78 -9.46
N LEU A 251 1.53 -2.94 -8.99
CA LEU A 251 1.07 -4.18 -8.37
C LEU A 251 0.08 -4.92 -9.27
N LEU A 252 0.35 -6.20 -9.48
CA LEU A 252 -0.57 -7.18 -10.05
C LEU A 252 -0.98 -8.16 -8.95
N VAL A 253 -2.27 -8.23 -8.65
CA VAL A 253 -2.84 -9.24 -7.76
C VAL A 253 -3.49 -10.32 -8.58
N LEU A 254 -2.92 -11.52 -8.51
CA LEU A 254 -3.49 -12.73 -9.12
C LEU A 254 -4.29 -13.49 -8.07
N ASN A 255 -5.41 -14.07 -8.45
CA ASN A 255 -6.09 -14.98 -7.55
C ASN A 255 -5.41 -16.38 -7.56
N PRO A 256 -5.67 -17.24 -6.55
CA PRO A 256 -5.03 -18.54 -6.45
C PRO A 256 -5.28 -19.48 -7.64
N LEU A 257 -6.43 -19.37 -8.32
CA LEU A 257 -6.72 -20.16 -9.51
C LEU A 257 -5.79 -19.76 -10.66
N GLN A 258 -5.62 -18.46 -10.91
CA GLN A 258 -4.75 -17.95 -11.97
C GLN A 258 -3.28 -18.26 -11.69
N ALA A 259 -2.81 -18.06 -10.45
CA ALA A 259 -1.44 -18.40 -10.06
C ALA A 259 -1.15 -19.90 -10.28
N ALA A 260 -2.09 -20.78 -9.90
CA ALA A 260 -1.97 -22.22 -10.12
C ALA A 260 -1.94 -22.60 -11.61
N LEU A 261 -2.67 -21.88 -12.47
CA LEU A 261 -2.63 -22.10 -13.92
C LEU A 261 -1.25 -21.81 -14.49
N PHE A 262 -0.64 -20.66 -14.16
CA PHE A 262 0.74 -20.35 -14.58
C PHE A 262 1.72 -21.41 -14.09
N TYR A 263 1.65 -21.77 -12.81
CA TYR A 263 2.55 -22.75 -12.22
C TYR A 263 2.44 -24.14 -12.87
N ARG A 264 1.21 -24.59 -13.19
CA ARG A 264 0.98 -25.88 -13.87
C ARG A 264 1.63 -25.95 -15.25
N GLU A 265 1.69 -24.83 -15.97
CA GLU A 265 2.39 -24.71 -17.25
C GLU A 265 3.92 -24.51 -17.07
N GLY A 266 4.43 -24.63 -15.86
CA GLY A 266 5.86 -24.57 -15.53
C GLY A 266 6.41 -23.17 -15.31
N TRP A 267 5.56 -22.14 -15.16
CA TRP A 267 6.02 -20.76 -15.01
C TRP A 267 6.36 -20.43 -13.56
N SER A 268 7.54 -19.84 -13.37
CA SER A 268 7.88 -19.15 -12.13
C SER A 268 7.17 -17.78 -12.06
N LYS A 269 7.09 -17.19 -10.87
CA LYS A 269 6.58 -15.83 -10.71
C LYS A 269 7.38 -14.82 -11.56
N ARG A 270 8.69 -15.04 -11.72
CA ARG A 270 9.58 -14.22 -12.57
C ARG A 270 9.21 -14.32 -14.05
N ASP A 271 8.82 -15.50 -14.53
CA ASP A 271 8.37 -15.69 -15.91
C ASP A 271 7.08 -14.90 -16.17
N VAL A 272 6.17 -14.88 -15.20
CA VAL A 272 4.94 -14.07 -15.28
C VAL A 272 5.28 -12.58 -15.34
N LYS A 273 6.13 -12.07 -14.44
CA LYS A 273 6.61 -10.67 -14.45
C LYS A 273 7.22 -10.31 -15.82
N GLN A 274 8.12 -11.15 -16.32
CA GLN A 274 8.78 -10.96 -17.61
C GLN A 274 7.78 -10.93 -18.78
N ALA A 275 6.81 -11.84 -18.78
CA ALA A 275 5.82 -11.95 -19.85
C ALA A 275 4.83 -10.77 -19.88
N VAL A 276 4.40 -10.29 -18.70
CA VAL A 276 3.57 -9.09 -18.58
C VAL A 276 4.38 -7.87 -19.02
N TRP A 277 5.60 -7.68 -18.52
CA TRP A 277 6.49 -6.57 -18.89
C TRP A 277 6.83 -6.54 -20.39
N ALA A 278 6.97 -7.70 -21.02
CA ALA A 278 7.20 -7.80 -22.46
C ALA A 278 5.98 -7.33 -23.29
N ARG A 279 4.76 -7.52 -22.78
CA ARG A 279 3.50 -7.23 -23.49
C ARG A 279 2.89 -5.87 -23.16
N ALA A 280 3.00 -5.42 -21.91
CA ALA A 280 2.43 -4.17 -21.43
C ALA A 280 3.28 -2.98 -21.91
N ARG A 281 3.07 -2.59 -23.17
CA ARG A 281 3.83 -1.56 -23.86
C ARG A 281 2.92 -0.65 -24.68
N ASN A 282 3.37 0.59 -24.88
CA ASN A 282 2.77 1.55 -25.78
C ASN A 282 3.83 2.10 -26.73
N LYS A 283 3.40 2.55 -27.92
CA LYS A 283 4.27 3.26 -28.84
C LYS A 283 4.64 4.61 -28.27
N ALA A 284 5.91 5.04 -28.41
CA ALA A 284 6.39 6.33 -27.92
C ALA A 284 5.50 7.50 -28.39
N LYS A 285 4.96 7.46 -29.62
CA LYS A 285 4.02 8.47 -30.13
C LYS A 285 2.70 8.61 -29.36
N GLN A 286 2.31 7.62 -28.57
CA GLN A 286 1.07 7.63 -27.79
C GLN A 286 1.23 8.37 -26.45
N PHE A 287 2.46 8.64 -26.02
CA PHE A 287 2.73 9.36 -24.78
C PHE A 287 2.42 10.86 -24.97
N SER A 288 1.90 11.49 -23.91
CA SER A 288 1.61 12.91 -23.92
C SER A 288 2.88 13.73 -24.16
N ARG A 289 2.78 14.82 -24.93
CA ARG A 289 3.88 15.76 -25.20
C ARG A 289 3.86 17.00 -24.30
N SER A 290 3.16 16.92 -23.16
CA SER A 290 3.10 18.02 -22.20
C SER A 290 4.48 18.37 -21.66
N ALA A 291 4.65 19.60 -21.13
CA ALA A 291 5.92 20.00 -20.51
C ALA A 291 6.32 19.06 -19.35
N PHE A 292 5.33 18.56 -18.61
CA PHE A 292 5.53 17.57 -17.56
C PHE A 292 6.08 16.25 -18.10
N SER A 293 5.51 15.76 -19.21
CA SER A 293 5.96 14.54 -19.89
C SER A 293 7.39 14.63 -20.42
N LYS A 294 7.81 15.81 -20.92
CA LYS A 294 9.20 16.05 -21.35
C LYS A 294 10.21 15.91 -20.19
N GLY A 295 9.84 16.35 -19.00
CA GLY A 295 10.67 16.15 -17.80
C GLY A 295 10.86 14.67 -17.48
N ILE A 296 9.84 13.84 -17.72
CA ILE A 296 9.93 12.40 -17.51
C ILE A 296 10.80 11.74 -18.56
N GLU A 297 10.61 12.08 -19.83
CA GLU A 297 11.47 11.58 -20.90
C GLU A 297 12.95 11.83 -20.61
N GLU A 298 13.29 13.00 -20.05
CA GLU A 298 14.66 13.30 -19.64
C GLU A 298 15.15 12.38 -18.50
N GLN A 299 14.32 12.13 -17.49
CA GLN A 299 14.67 11.20 -16.40
C GLN A 299 14.82 9.76 -16.90
N VAL A 300 13.97 9.33 -17.82
CA VAL A 300 14.03 7.99 -18.43
C VAL A 300 15.27 7.87 -19.29
N ARG A 301 15.62 8.87 -20.10
CA ARG A 301 16.87 8.84 -20.89
C ARG A 301 18.11 8.70 -20.02
N LYS A 302 18.08 9.21 -18.77
CA LYS A 302 19.18 9.03 -17.80
C LYS A 302 19.27 7.60 -17.25
N HIS A 303 18.15 6.99 -16.91
CA HIS A 303 18.13 5.68 -16.21
C HIS A 303 17.88 4.48 -17.12
N ALA A 304 17.32 4.70 -18.31
CA ALA A 304 16.97 3.71 -19.32
C ALA A 304 17.25 4.26 -20.74
N PRO A 305 18.53 4.53 -21.09
CA PRO A 305 18.90 5.11 -22.38
C PRO A 305 18.59 4.21 -23.59
N TRP A 306 18.20 2.95 -23.35
CA TRP A 306 17.73 2.02 -24.38
C TRP A 306 16.31 2.33 -24.88
N ILE A 307 15.55 3.20 -24.19
CA ILE A 307 14.26 3.69 -24.67
C ILE A 307 14.49 4.93 -25.54
N ASN A 308 14.32 4.77 -26.85
CA ASN A 308 14.42 5.87 -27.80
C ASN A 308 13.05 6.54 -28.04
N PHE A 309 12.76 7.62 -27.31
CA PHE A 309 11.54 8.41 -27.53
C PHE A 309 11.53 9.20 -28.85
N ASP A 310 12.68 9.33 -29.53
CA ASP A 310 12.74 10.01 -30.84
C ASP A 310 12.22 9.12 -31.97
N ASP A 311 12.15 7.80 -31.76
CA ASP A 311 11.47 6.87 -32.66
C ASP A 311 9.99 6.72 -32.24
N PRO A 312 9.03 7.24 -33.02
CA PRO A 312 7.61 7.18 -32.67
C PRO A 312 7.04 5.75 -32.60
N GLU A 313 7.69 4.77 -33.25
CA GLU A 313 7.26 3.37 -33.26
C GLU A 313 7.96 2.50 -32.19
N GLN A 314 8.86 3.08 -31.40
CA GLN A 314 9.49 2.42 -30.27
C GLN A 314 8.43 1.92 -29.29
N ASP A 315 8.51 0.63 -28.93
CA ASP A 315 7.70 0.05 -27.86
C ASP A 315 8.29 0.39 -26.49
N VAL A 316 7.56 1.19 -25.72
CA VAL A 316 7.93 1.66 -24.39
C VAL A 316 7.14 0.85 -23.35
N PRO A 317 7.80 0.18 -22.39
CA PRO A 317 7.11 -0.56 -21.34
C PRO A 317 6.56 0.35 -20.25
N ILE A 318 5.62 -0.18 -19.49
CA ILE A 318 5.00 0.54 -18.36
C ILE A 318 5.91 0.68 -17.13
N THR A 319 6.92 -0.18 -17.00
CA THR A 319 7.95 -0.11 -15.95
C THR A 319 9.34 -0.31 -16.59
N LEU A 320 10.41 0.07 -15.91
CA LEU A 320 11.76 -0.01 -16.49
C LEU A 320 12.31 -1.43 -16.45
N SER A 321 11.90 -2.22 -15.46
CA SER A 321 12.26 -3.62 -15.27
C SER A 321 11.01 -4.47 -15.01
N PRO A 322 11.01 -5.77 -15.37
CA PRO A 322 10.00 -6.71 -14.86
C PRO A 322 10.02 -6.82 -13.33
N ASP A 323 11.13 -6.52 -12.66
CA ASP A 323 11.22 -6.55 -11.19
C ASP A 323 10.42 -5.42 -10.53
N ASP A 324 10.07 -4.35 -11.27
CA ASP A 324 9.18 -3.27 -10.82
C ASP A 324 7.70 -3.69 -10.82
N ILE A 325 7.38 -4.92 -11.26
CA ILE A 325 6.03 -5.50 -11.19
C ILE A 325 5.96 -6.40 -9.96
N HIS A 326 5.26 -5.93 -8.93
CA HIS A 326 4.94 -6.75 -7.78
C HIS A 326 3.82 -7.73 -8.13
N ILE A 327 3.99 -9.00 -7.79
CA ILE A 327 2.93 -10.01 -7.93
C ILE A 327 2.62 -10.59 -6.55
N VAL A 328 1.37 -10.39 -6.13
CA VAL A 328 0.81 -10.95 -4.89
C VAL A 328 -0.32 -11.90 -5.26
N VAL A 329 -0.37 -13.06 -4.61
CA VAL A 329 -1.50 -13.98 -4.77
C VAL A 329 -2.53 -13.70 -3.67
N ALA A 330 -3.72 -13.24 -4.01
CA ALA A 330 -4.79 -13.01 -3.06
C ALA A 330 -6.14 -12.93 -3.79
N GLY A 331 -7.24 -12.97 -3.03
CA GLY A 331 -8.59 -12.87 -3.60
C GLY A 331 -9.29 -14.21 -3.79
N GLY A 332 -10.53 -14.12 -4.27
CA GLY A 332 -11.40 -15.27 -4.52
C GLY A 332 -10.96 -16.13 -5.70
N ARG A 333 -11.18 -17.45 -5.62
CA ARG A 333 -10.80 -18.42 -6.67
C ARG A 333 -11.75 -18.35 -7.86
N SER A 334 -11.59 -17.34 -8.70
CA SER A 334 -12.44 -17.10 -9.88
C SER A 334 -11.63 -16.55 -11.07
N TYR A 335 -12.28 -15.84 -11.98
CA TYR A 335 -11.70 -15.33 -13.23
C TYR A 335 -11.03 -13.96 -13.12
N PHE A 336 -11.05 -13.34 -11.94
CA PHE A 336 -10.67 -11.94 -11.79
C PHE A 336 -9.30 -11.79 -11.13
N ALA A 337 -8.43 -11.01 -11.78
CA ALA A 337 -7.24 -10.43 -11.19
C ALA A 337 -7.51 -8.95 -10.86
N ALA A 338 -6.54 -8.26 -10.26
CA ALA A 338 -6.55 -6.81 -10.15
C ALA A 338 -5.17 -6.23 -10.46
N CYS A 339 -5.13 -5.01 -10.98
CA CYS A 339 -3.90 -4.22 -10.97
C CYS A 339 -4.11 -2.92 -10.19
N CYS A 340 -3.07 -2.50 -9.47
CA CYS A 340 -3.00 -1.22 -8.78
C CYS A 340 -1.78 -0.46 -9.31
N PRO A 341 -1.98 0.48 -10.26
CA PRO A 341 -0.93 1.38 -10.70
C PRO A 341 -0.22 2.11 -9.56
N GLY A 342 1.10 2.24 -9.63
CA GLY A 342 1.87 3.01 -8.67
C GLY A 342 1.93 4.50 -9.00
N TRP A 343 2.74 5.23 -8.23
CA TRP A 343 2.84 6.68 -8.34
C TRP A 343 3.87 7.19 -9.35
N GLY A 344 4.66 6.30 -9.95
CA GLY A 344 5.75 6.69 -10.84
C GLY A 344 7.11 6.69 -10.17
N TYR A 345 8.12 7.21 -10.88
CA TYR A 345 9.50 7.34 -10.39
C TYR A 345 9.68 8.31 -9.20
N TYR A 346 8.62 9.00 -8.77
CA TYR A 346 8.67 9.97 -7.67
C TYR A 346 8.88 9.33 -6.30
N GLY A 347 8.53 8.04 -6.15
CA GLY A 347 8.52 7.34 -4.88
C GLY A 347 7.26 6.49 -4.75
N GLY A 348 6.79 6.29 -3.53
CA GLY A 348 5.71 5.34 -3.27
C GLY A 348 6.11 3.89 -3.53
N ASN A 349 7.41 3.65 -3.73
CA ASN A 349 7.97 2.32 -3.97
C ASN A 349 7.64 1.41 -2.80
N ALA A 350 7.49 0.12 -3.08
CA ALA A 350 7.13 -0.83 -2.07
C ALA A 350 8.28 -0.93 -1.05
N ILE A 351 7.99 -0.88 0.25
CA ILE A 351 8.96 -1.03 1.35
C ILE A 351 8.47 -2.10 2.31
N THR A 352 9.32 -3.09 2.60
CA THR A 352 9.00 -4.18 3.52
C THR A 352 9.72 -4.02 4.84
N ARG A 353 8.99 -4.25 5.94
CA ARG A 353 9.52 -4.34 7.29
C ARG A 353 9.01 -5.60 7.96
N GLU A 354 9.87 -6.21 8.77
CA GLU A 354 9.49 -7.30 9.65
C GLU A 354 8.51 -6.80 10.72
N VAL A 355 7.45 -7.57 10.97
CA VAL A 355 6.51 -7.33 12.07
C VAL A 355 7.01 -8.07 13.30
N ARG A 356 7.48 -7.30 14.29
CA ARG A 356 7.98 -7.85 15.55
C ARG A 356 6.85 -8.04 16.55
N ILE A 357 6.33 -9.27 16.62
CA ILE A 357 5.37 -9.65 17.66
C ILE A 357 6.14 -9.92 18.96
N PRO A 358 5.78 -9.28 20.09
CA PRO A 358 6.36 -9.60 21.39
C PRO A 358 6.17 -11.09 21.71
N LYS A 359 7.21 -11.73 22.23
CA LYS A 359 7.11 -13.12 22.69
C LYS A 359 6.21 -13.16 23.92
N SER A 360 5.19 -14.01 23.89
CA SER A 360 4.27 -14.30 25.00
C SER A 360 4.98 -14.85 26.22
#